data_AF-A0A948KJI5-F1
#
_entry.id   AF-A0A948KJI5-F1
#
_cell.length_a   1.000
_cell.length_b   1.000
_cell.length_c   1.000
_cell.angle_alpha   90.00
_cell.angle_beta   90.00
_cell.angle_gamma   90.00
#
_symmetry.space_group_name_H-M   'P 1'
#
loop_
_entity.id
_entity.type
_entity.pdbx_description
1 polymer ?
#
loop_
_entity_poly.entity_id
_entity_poly.type
_entity_poly.pdbx_seq_one_letter_code
_entity_poly.pdbx_strand_id
1 'polypeptide(L)'
;LPLRVKGMERKEQGRLNAVVEAQERELITNALRETRGNQTRAAKLLGTTKRIIQYRIRKMGIDPRPYRKTTDAPRSGMKED
;
A
#
# COMPACT_ATOMS: atom_id res chain seq x y z
N LEU A 1 21.06 17.77 35.70
CA LEU A 1 20.61 17.38 34.34
C LEU A 1 20.27 15.89 34.36
N PRO A 2 19.00 15.48 34.44
CA PRO A 2 18.67 14.05 34.43
C PRO A 2 18.69 13.49 32.99
N LEU A 3 19.45 12.42 32.83
CA LEU A 3 19.61 11.68 31.57
C LEU A 3 18.30 10.99 31.18
N ARG A 4 17.94 11.17 29.92
CA ARG A 4 16.74 10.67 29.26
C ARG A 4 16.84 9.16 29.02
N VAL A 5 16.43 8.37 30.01
CA VAL A 5 16.12 6.95 29.83
C VAL A 5 14.75 6.83 29.16
N LYS A 6 14.70 6.77 27.83
CA LYS A 6 13.50 6.31 27.10
C LYS A 6 13.86 5.09 26.24
N GLY A 7 14.23 4.02 26.93
CA GLY A 7 14.77 2.80 26.32
C GLY A 7 13.88 1.54 26.43
N MET A 8 12.82 1.51 27.23
CA MET A 8 12.24 0.21 27.62
C MET A 8 10.71 0.11 27.74
N GLU A 9 9.94 1.00 27.11
CA GLU A 9 8.47 0.97 27.11
C GLU A 9 7.89 0.72 25.69
N ARG A 10 8.42 -0.25 24.94
CA ARG A 10 7.99 -0.49 23.53
C ARG A 10 7.85 -1.97 23.11
N LYS A 11 7.73 -2.91 24.06
CA LYS A 11 7.63 -4.34 23.69
C LYS A 11 6.19 -4.86 23.54
N GLU A 12 5.19 -4.30 24.21
CA GLU A 12 3.79 -4.70 24.01
C GLU A 12 3.03 -3.84 23.00
N GLN A 13 3.33 -2.54 22.91
CA GLN A 13 2.77 -1.63 21.90
C GLN A 13 3.13 -2.03 20.45
N GLY A 14 3.99 -3.04 20.26
CA GLY A 14 4.45 -3.51 18.95
C GLY A 14 3.68 -4.70 18.39
N ARG A 15 3.16 -5.62 19.22
CA ARG A 15 2.64 -6.90 18.70
C ARG A 15 1.31 -6.74 17.96
N LEU A 16 0.34 -6.06 18.57
CA LEU A 16 -0.95 -5.78 17.91
C LEU A 16 -0.75 -4.92 16.66
N ASN A 17 0.06 -3.87 16.77
CA ASN A 17 0.37 -2.99 15.64
C ASN A 17 1.07 -3.74 14.48
N ALA A 18 1.98 -4.67 14.78
CA ALA A 18 2.63 -5.49 13.76
C ALA A 18 1.66 -6.46 13.07
N VAL A 19 0.75 -7.09 13.83
CA VAL A 19 -0.29 -7.97 13.26
C VAL A 19 -1.23 -7.18 12.36
N VAL A 20 -1.70 -6.02 12.82
CA VAL A 20 -2.54 -5.12 12.03
C VAL A 20 -1.82 -4.69 10.76
N GLU A 21 -0.56 -4.25 10.85
CA GLU A 21 0.21 -3.81 9.68
C GLU A 21 0.44 -4.96 8.67
N ALA A 22 0.70 -6.18 9.14
CA ALA A 22 0.84 -7.36 8.29
C ALA A 22 -0.47 -7.68 7.55
N GLN A 23 -1.60 -7.68 8.26
CA GLN A 23 -2.91 -7.92 7.67
C GLN A 23 -3.29 -6.82 6.67
N GLU A 24 -3.01 -5.56 6.99
CA GLU A 24 -3.24 -4.43 6.09
C GLU A 24 -2.40 -4.53 4.82
N ARG A 25 -1.13 -4.93 4.95
CA ARG A 25 -0.22 -5.14 3.80
C ARG A 25 -0.76 -6.24 2.88
N GLU A 26 -1.25 -7.33 3.44
CA GLU A 26 -1.84 -8.44 2.69
C GLU A 26 -3.09 -7.98 1.93
N LEU A 27 -4.02 -7.29 2.60
CA LEU A 27 -5.24 -6.77 1.97
C LEU A 27 -4.93 -5.83 0.80
N ILE A 28 -3.99 -4.89 0.98
CA ILE A 28 -3.59 -3.95 -0.06
C ILE A 28 -2.94 -4.68 -1.23
N THR A 29 -2.07 -5.65 -0.95
CA THR A 29 -1.36 -6.42 -1.98
C THR A 29 -2.35 -7.26 -2.81
N ASN A 30 -3.29 -7.93 -2.15
CA ASN A 30 -4.33 -8.72 -2.83
C ASN A 30 -5.24 -7.82 -3.69
N ALA A 31 -5.68 -6.68 -3.15
CA ALA A 31 -6.47 -5.71 -3.93
C ALA A 31 -5.71 -5.15 -5.13
N LEU A 32 -4.40 -4.87 -5.00
CA LEU A 32 -3.57 -4.45 -6.13
C LEU A 32 -3.43 -5.55 -7.17
N ARG A 33 -3.29 -6.82 -6.78
CA ARG A 33 -3.27 -7.97 -7.71
C ARG A 33 -4.58 -8.08 -8.49
N GLU A 34 -5.71 -8.07 -7.78
CA GLU A 34 -7.04 -8.21 -8.38
C GLU A 34 -7.36 -7.06 -9.35
N THR A 35 -6.90 -5.85 -9.00
CA THR A 35 -7.15 -4.64 -9.80
C THR A 35 -6.05 -4.29 -10.79
N ARG A 36 -5.07 -5.19 -10.99
CA ARG A 36 -3.94 -5.01 -11.91
C ARG A 36 -3.16 -3.72 -11.66
N GLY A 37 -2.94 -3.40 -10.38
CA GLY A 37 -2.24 -2.19 -9.94
C GLY A 37 -3.07 -0.90 -9.96
N ASN A 38 -4.37 -0.96 -10.30
CA ASN A 38 -5.24 0.22 -10.28
C ASN A 38 -5.64 0.58 -8.84
N GLN A 39 -4.90 1.52 -8.25
CA GLN A 39 -5.11 1.97 -6.86
C GLN A 39 -6.51 2.56 -6.60
N THR A 40 -7.14 3.19 -7.60
CA THR A 40 -8.50 3.72 -7.44
C THR A 40 -9.50 2.58 -7.29
N ARG A 41 -9.37 1.52 -8.10
CA ARG A 41 -10.21 0.32 -7.99
C ARG A 41 -9.88 -0.46 -6.71
N ALA A 42 -8.61 -0.57 -6.33
CA ALA A 42 -8.20 -1.21 -5.08
C ALA A 42 -8.81 -0.52 -3.86
N ALA A 43 -8.85 0.82 -3.87
CA ALA A 43 -9.51 1.59 -2.82
C ALA A 43 -11.02 1.32 -2.74
N LYS A 44 -11.70 1.28 -3.88
CA LYS A 44 -13.13 0.93 -3.95
C LYS A 44 -13.38 -0.49 -3.43
N LEU A 45 -12.56 -1.46 -3.82
CA LEU A 45 -12.64 -2.85 -3.38
C LEU A 45 -12.46 -2.97 -1.85
N LEU A 46 -11.53 -2.20 -1.29
CA LEU A 46 -11.26 -2.17 0.15
C LEU A 46 -12.20 -1.23 0.94
N GLY A 47 -13.22 -0.64 0.31
CA GLY A 47 -14.18 0.23 0.99
C GLY A 47 -13.57 1.53 1.53
N THR A 48 -12.54 2.07 0.88
CA THR A 48 -11.81 3.26 1.34
C THR A 48 -11.51 4.24 0.19
N THR A 49 -10.73 5.29 0.48
CA THR A 49 -10.34 6.29 -0.52
C THR A 49 -8.97 6.01 -1.13
N LYS A 50 -8.77 6.46 -2.36
CA LYS A 50 -7.46 6.39 -3.06
C LYS A 50 -6.35 7.03 -2.22
N ARG A 51 -6.63 8.13 -1.52
CA ARG A 51 -5.65 8.84 -0.67
C ARG A 51 -5.17 7.98 0.49
N ILE A 52 -6.07 7.24 1.14
CA ILE A 52 -5.74 6.30 2.23
C ILE A 52 -4.86 5.17 1.70
N ILE A 53 -5.24 4.56 0.58
CA ILE A 53 -4.43 3.51 -0.07
C ILE A 53 -3.04 4.02 -0.44
N GLN A 54 -2.95 5.18 -1.08
CA GLN A 54 -1.66 5.79 -1.44
C GLN A 54 -0.78 6.05 -0.23
N TYR A 55 -1.36 6.55 0.87
CA TYR A 55 -0.62 6.74 2.11
C TYR A 55 -0.10 5.40 2.67
N ARG A 56 -0.96 4.37 2.73
CA ARG A 56 -0.60 3.04 3.22
C ARG A 56 0.49 2.39 2.36
N ILE A 57 0.37 2.46 1.04
CA ILE A 57 1.37 1.97 0.08
C ILE A 57 2.73 2.63 0.34
N ARG A 58 2.78 3.96 0.47
CA ARG A 58 4.02 4.69 0.77
C ARG A 58 4.59 4.31 2.14
N LYS A 59 3.74 4.23 3.17
CA LYS A 59 4.16 3.88 4.54
C LYS A 59 4.75 2.47 4.60
N MET A 60 4.17 1.52 3.88
CA MET A 60 4.59 0.12 3.85
C MET A 60 5.68 -0.19 2.81
N GLY A 61 6.07 0.79 1.98
CA GLY A 61 7.05 0.59 0.91
C GLY A 61 6.58 -0.38 -0.19
N ILE A 62 5.27 -0.45 -0.47
CA ILE A 62 4.72 -1.33 -1.50
C ILE A 62 4.91 -0.66 -2.88
N ASP A 63 5.45 -1.39 -3.86
CA ASP A 63 5.48 -0.93 -5.25
C ASP A 63 4.24 -1.44 -6.00
N PRO A 64 3.35 -0.55 -6.49
CA PRO A 64 2.17 -0.95 -7.26
C PRO A 64 2.48 -1.34 -8.72
N ARG A 65 3.66 -1.02 -9.25
CA ARG A 65 4.01 -1.21 -10.67
C ARG A 65 4.02 -2.68 -11.11
N PRO A 66 4.55 -3.65 -10.34
CA PRO A 66 4.60 -5.05 -10.75
C PRO A 66 3.21 -5.68 -10.96
N TYR A 67 2.17 -5.12 -10.37
CA TYR A 67 0.80 -5.61 -10.52
C TYR A 67 0.15 -5.20 -11.85
N ARG A 68 0.72 -4.22 -12.57
CA ARG A 68 0.22 -3.82 -13.88
C ARG A 68 0.67 -4.87 -14.90
N LYS A 69 -0.27 -5.54 -15.56
CA LYS A 69 0.06 -6.39 -16.70
C LYS A 69 0.64 -5.49 -17.80
N THR A 70 1.74 -5.91 -18.41
CA THR A 70 2.43 -5.21 -19.50
C THR A 70 1.52 -4.94 -20.71
N THR A 71 0.40 -5.66 -20.83
CA THR A 71 -0.62 -5.48 -21.87
C THR A 71 -1.43 -4.18 -21.71
N ASP A 72 -1.48 -3.58 -20.52
CA ASP A 72 -2.24 -2.35 -20.23
C ASP A 72 -1.37 -1.07 -20.37
N ALA A 73 -0.24 -1.14 -21.07
CA ALA A 73 0.51 0.05 -21.47
C ALA A 73 -0.39 0.93 -22.36
N PRO A 74 -0.37 2.27 -22.21
CA PRO A 74 -1.10 3.12 -23.13
C PRO A 74 -0.61 2.80 -24.54
N ARG A 75 -1.55 2.51 -25.46
CA ARG A 75 -1.33 2.58 -26.91
C ARG A 75 -0.94 4.02 -27.24
N SER A 76 0.29 4.39 -26.95
CA SER A 76 0.88 5.65 -27.37
C SER A 76 1.25 5.48 -28.83
N GLY A 77 0.52 6.16 -29.71
CA GLY A 77 1.06 6.52 -31.02
C GLY A 77 0.43 5.94 -32.28
N MET A 78 -0.90 5.80 -32.37
CA MET A 78 -1.54 5.97 -33.69
C MET A 78 -2.00 7.42 -33.77
N LYS A 79 -1.13 8.28 -34.33
CA LYS A 79 -1.60 9.50 -34.98
C LYS A 79 -2.25 9.01 -36.27
N GLU A 80 -3.56 9.18 -36.39
CA GLU A 80 -4.25 9.00 -37.67
C GLU A 80 -3.87 10.21 -38.53
N ASP A 81 -3.30 9.92 -39.70
CA ASP A 81 -3.00 10.90 -40.75
C ASP A 81 -4.27 11.50 -41.36
#